data_AF-A0A1Y2M2P7-F1
#
_entry.id   AF-A0A1Y2M2P7-F1
#
_cell.length_a   1.000
_cell.length_b   1.000
_cell.length_c   1.000
_cell.angle_alpha   90.00
_cell.angle_beta   90.00
_cell.angle_gamma   90.00
#
_symmetry.space_group_name_H-M   'P 1'
#
loop_
_entity.id
_entity.type
_entity.pdbx_description
1 polymer ?
#
loop_
_entity_poly.entity_id
_entity_poly.type
_entity_poly.pdbx_seq_one_letter_code
_entity_poly.pdbx_strand_id
1 'polypeptide(L)'
;MHSVNPGFAGGAYGYVAMGPYQGGQAQYIRVPFADFNALKLPKGTEHEADFILLADIFPTGWHGLVLSGFKSGESVAVFGAGPVGLMAAYSGILRGASRVFVVDTVPERLKAAEKIGCIPIDFRKSDPVEQIIKVNGGMVDRAVDAVGYQAVDSSGSKEKPNIVLDQLIMVTRWALS
;
A
#
# COMPACT_ATOMS: atom_id res chain seq x y z
N MET A 1 3.61 21.88 -24.13
CA MET A 1 3.00 20.97 -23.14
C MET A 1 3.06 21.65 -21.79
N HIS A 2 1.95 22.14 -21.26
CA HIS A 2 1.94 22.77 -19.94
C HIS A 2 2.07 21.68 -18.88
N SER A 3 3.29 21.47 -18.37
CA SER A 3 3.54 20.57 -17.25
C SER A 3 3.30 21.29 -15.92
N VAL A 4 2.74 20.59 -14.94
CA VAL A 4 2.59 21.07 -13.55
C VAL A 4 3.92 21.20 -12.81
N ASN A 5 4.97 20.53 -13.31
CA ASN A 5 6.33 20.56 -12.79
C ASN A 5 7.33 20.29 -13.94
N PRO A 6 7.83 21.32 -14.62
CA PRO A 6 8.74 21.14 -15.76
C PRO A 6 9.97 20.30 -15.40
N GLY A 7 10.28 19.28 -16.20
CA GLY A 7 11.41 18.37 -15.98
C GLY A 7 11.09 17.13 -15.13
N PHE A 8 9.87 17.02 -14.60
CA PHE A 8 9.43 15.87 -13.81
C PHE A 8 8.16 15.23 -14.39
N ALA A 9 7.92 13.97 -14.01
CA ALA A 9 6.74 13.22 -14.45
C ALA A 9 5.43 13.70 -13.79
N GLY A 10 5.50 14.44 -12.68
CA GLY A 10 4.34 14.91 -11.94
C GLY A 10 4.68 15.96 -10.89
N GLY A 11 3.67 16.39 -10.15
CA GLY A 11 3.78 17.32 -9.03
C GLY A 11 2.90 16.89 -7.86
N ALA A 12 3.25 17.35 -6.66
CA ALA A 12 2.60 17.04 -5.40
C ALA A 12 2.79 18.20 -4.41
N TYR A 13 1.88 18.32 -3.45
CA TYR A 13 1.90 19.39 -2.46
C TYR A 13 2.93 19.12 -1.37
N GLY A 14 3.88 20.05 -1.16
CA GLY A 14 4.84 19.98 -0.05
C GLY A 14 5.81 18.79 -0.12
N TYR A 15 6.08 18.27 -1.31
CA TYR A 15 6.90 17.07 -1.49
C TYR A 15 8.20 17.38 -2.25
N VAL A 16 9.30 16.73 -1.86
CA VAL A 16 10.63 16.96 -2.44
C VAL A 16 10.62 16.72 -3.96
N ALA A 17 11.18 17.66 -4.71
CA ALA A 17 11.28 17.63 -6.18
C ALA A 17 9.94 17.56 -6.95
N MET A 18 8.79 17.76 -6.28
CA MET A 18 7.45 17.69 -6.87
C MET A 18 6.71 19.05 -6.89
N GLY A 19 7.48 20.14 -6.76
CA GLY A 19 6.97 21.51 -6.63
C GLY A 19 6.38 22.09 -7.93
N PRO A 20 5.94 23.37 -7.91
CA PRO A 20 6.16 24.39 -6.88
C PRO A 20 5.05 24.49 -5.81
N TYR A 21 4.30 23.41 -5.56
CA TYR A 21 3.08 23.44 -4.74
C TYR A 21 3.37 23.34 -3.23
N GLN A 22 2.79 24.25 -2.45
CA GLN A 22 2.89 24.27 -0.99
C GLN A 22 2.04 23.16 -0.36
N GLY A 23 2.47 22.63 0.79
CA GLY A 23 1.79 21.55 1.52
C GLY A 23 0.46 21.97 2.16
N GLY A 24 -0.39 20.97 2.45
CA GLY A 24 -1.75 21.18 2.98
C GLY A 24 -1.90 21.14 4.50
N GLN A 25 -0.82 20.88 5.26
CA GLN A 25 -0.83 20.95 6.72
C GLN A 25 -0.79 22.43 7.19
N ALA A 26 -1.84 23.17 6.83
CA ALA A 26 -1.99 24.60 7.03
C ALA A 26 -3.47 24.96 7.16
N GLN A 27 -3.77 26.19 7.59
CA GLN A 27 -5.16 26.67 7.67
C GLN A 27 -5.82 26.82 6.29
N TYR A 28 -5.03 26.99 5.23
CA TYR A 28 -5.50 27.16 3.86
C TYR A 28 -4.52 26.50 2.88
N ILE A 29 -5.05 25.98 1.78
CA ILE A 29 -4.29 25.42 0.67
C ILE A 29 -4.79 25.98 -0.67
N ARG A 30 -3.86 26.22 -1.60
CA ARG A 30 -4.20 26.56 -2.98
C ARG A 30 -4.22 25.30 -3.84
N VAL A 31 -5.39 24.96 -4.39
CA VAL A 31 -5.58 23.84 -5.31
C VAL A 31 -5.64 24.36 -6.75
N PRO A 32 -4.56 24.26 -7.56
CA PRO A 32 -4.61 24.60 -8.98
C PRO A 32 -5.52 23.63 -9.74
N PHE A 33 -6.18 24.10 -10.82
CA PHE A 33 -7.08 23.29 -11.66
C PHE A 33 -8.12 22.53 -10.82
N ALA A 34 -8.78 23.23 -9.89
CA ALA A 34 -9.65 22.61 -8.90
C ALA A 34 -10.85 21.86 -9.52
N ASP A 35 -11.32 22.29 -10.68
CA ASP A 35 -12.33 21.61 -11.49
C ASP A 35 -11.88 20.22 -11.98
N PHE A 36 -10.57 20.02 -12.14
CA PHE A 36 -9.97 18.74 -12.51
C PHE A 36 -9.49 17.93 -11.30
N ASN A 37 -8.88 18.60 -10.32
CA ASN A 37 -8.17 17.94 -9.21
C ASN A 37 -9.05 17.68 -7.97
N ALA A 38 -10.12 18.45 -7.74
CA ALA A 38 -10.91 18.34 -6.52
C ALA A 38 -12.12 17.42 -6.70
N LEU A 39 -12.26 16.45 -5.80
CA LEU A 39 -13.45 15.62 -5.71
C LEU A 39 -14.47 16.26 -4.76
N LYS A 40 -15.69 16.49 -5.26
CA LYS A 40 -16.79 16.98 -4.42
C LYS A 40 -17.35 15.85 -3.56
N LEU A 41 -17.22 15.98 -2.24
CA LEU A 41 -17.74 15.00 -1.29
C LEU A 41 -19.25 15.17 -1.05
N PRO A 42 -19.93 14.10 -0.59
CA PRO A 42 -21.28 14.21 -0.05
C PRO A 42 -21.36 15.25 1.08
N LYS A 43 -22.55 15.81 1.30
CA LYS A 43 -22.78 16.75 2.41
C LYS A 43 -22.70 16.01 3.75
N GLY A 44 -22.21 16.69 4.77
CA GLY A 44 -22.09 16.15 6.12
C GLY A 44 -20.63 16.05 6.56
N THR A 45 -20.42 15.64 7.81
CA THR A 45 -19.09 15.46 8.41
C THR A 45 -18.93 14.07 9.02
N GLU A 46 -19.95 13.22 8.93
CA GLU A 46 -19.98 11.88 9.51
C GLU A 46 -18.89 10.94 8.96
N HIS A 47 -18.45 11.17 7.72
CA HIS A 47 -17.46 10.36 7.02
C HIS A 47 -16.16 11.12 6.73
N GLU A 48 -15.92 12.28 7.37
CA GLU A 48 -14.75 13.12 7.08
C GLU A 48 -13.43 12.37 7.29
N ALA A 49 -13.35 11.58 8.37
CA ALA A 49 -12.18 10.74 8.68
C ALA A 49 -11.94 9.62 7.66
N ASP A 50 -12.96 9.16 6.95
CA ASP A 50 -12.83 8.17 5.89
C ASP A 50 -12.45 8.84 4.57
N PHE A 51 -13.09 9.97 4.26
CA PHE A 51 -12.86 10.71 3.02
C PHE A 51 -11.45 11.30 2.94
N ILE A 52 -10.84 11.68 4.05
CA ILE A 52 -9.44 12.16 4.03
C ILE A 52 -8.45 11.08 3.56
N LEU A 53 -8.78 9.80 3.71
CA LEU A 53 -7.95 8.69 3.22
C LEU A 53 -7.93 8.63 1.68
N LEU A 54 -8.95 9.21 1.02
CA LEU A 54 -9.04 9.29 -0.44
C LEU A 54 -8.07 10.30 -1.05
N ALA A 55 -7.43 11.15 -0.25
CA ALA A 55 -6.46 12.12 -0.74
C ALA A 55 -5.13 11.46 -1.18
N ASP A 56 -4.79 10.29 -0.62
CA ASP A 56 -3.55 9.58 -0.91
C ASP A 56 -3.68 8.08 -0.61
N ILE A 57 -3.67 7.70 0.67
CA ILE A 57 -3.28 6.35 1.06
C ILE A 57 -4.25 5.26 0.58
N PHE A 58 -5.56 5.55 0.49
CA PHE A 58 -6.53 4.58 0.00
C PHE A 58 -6.38 4.36 -1.52
N PRO A 59 -6.40 5.41 -2.37
CA PRO A 59 -6.07 5.27 -3.79
C PRO A 59 -4.70 4.65 -4.04
N THR A 60 -3.67 4.99 -3.27
CA THR A 60 -2.32 4.42 -3.41
C THR A 60 -2.32 2.92 -3.15
N GLY A 61 -2.93 2.48 -2.04
CA GLY A 61 -3.06 1.05 -1.73
C GLY A 61 -3.93 0.29 -2.76
N TRP A 62 -5.05 0.88 -3.18
CA TRP A 62 -5.92 0.34 -4.22
C TRP A 62 -5.16 0.17 -5.55
N HIS A 63 -4.38 1.19 -5.92
CA HIS A 63 -3.60 1.21 -7.16
C HIS A 63 -2.50 0.14 -7.15
N GLY A 64 -1.81 -0.08 -6.03
CA GLY A 64 -0.84 -1.17 -5.90
C GLY A 64 -1.45 -2.53 -6.24
N LEU A 65 -2.68 -2.79 -5.78
CA LEU A 65 -3.39 -4.01 -6.09
C LEU A 65 -3.87 -4.06 -7.57
N VAL A 66 -4.24 -2.92 -8.17
CA VAL A 66 -4.52 -2.83 -9.62
C VAL A 66 -3.29 -3.20 -10.44
N LEU A 67 -2.12 -2.64 -10.12
CA LEU A 67 -0.87 -2.90 -10.81
C LEU A 67 -0.43 -4.37 -10.70
N SER A 68 -0.74 -5.03 -9.59
CA SER A 68 -0.47 -6.46 -9.45
C SER A 68 -1.23 -7.35 -10.45
N GLY A 69 -2.31 -6.84 -11.06
CA GLY A 69 -3.20 -7.60 -11.94
C GLY A 69 -4.26 -8.42 -11.21
N PHE A 70 -4.53 -8.10 -9.94
CA PHE A 70 -5.43 -8.85 -9.07
C PHE A 70 -6.85 -9.03 -9.61
N LYS A 71 -7.36 -10.26 -9.51
CA LYS A 71 -8.73 -10.66 -9.81
C LYS A 71 -9.42 -11.23 -8.57
N SER A 72 -10.75 -11.11 -8.50
CA SER A 72 -11.52 -11.65 -7.39
C SER A 72 -11.29 -13.17 -7.24
N GLY A 73 -11.23 -13.66 -6.00
CA GLY A 73 -10.90 -15.04 -5.64
C GLY A 73 -9.40 -15.33 -5.51
N GLU A 74 -8.53 -14.45 -6.02
CA GLU A 74 -7.07 -14.60 -5.85
C GLU A 74 -6.64 -14.31 -4.39
N SER A 75 -5.53 -14.92 -3.99
CA SER A 75 -4.80 -14.68 -2.75
C SER A 75 -3.73 -13.61 -2.97
N VAL A 76 -3.51 -12.76 -1.96
CA VAL A 76 -2.54 -11.66 -2.05
C VAL A 76 -1.67 -11.54 -0.80
N ALA A 77 -0.38 -11.25 -0.99
CA ALA A 77 0.53 -10.84 0.07
C ALA A 77 0.88 -9.34 -0.03
N VAL A 78 0.70 -8.59 1.06
CA VAL A 78 1.08 -7.18 1.16
C VAL A 78 2.25 -7.07 2.13
N PHE A 79 3.38 -6.55 1.64
CA PHE A 79 4.55 -6.28 2.47
C PHE A 79 4.47 -4.85 3.01
N GLY A 80 4.47 -4.71 4.33
CA GLY A 80 4.24 -3.47 5.05
C GLY A 80 2.81 -3.36 5.60
N ALA A 81 2.68 -3.17 6.91
CA ALA A 81 1.43 -2.90 7.61
C ALA A 81 1.29 -1.43 8.02
N GLY A 82 2.00 -0.53 7.33
CA GLY A 82 1.77 0.91 7.45
C GLY A 82 0.43 1.33 6.83
N PRO A 83 0.06 2.63 6.88
CA PRO A 83 -1.23 3.10 6.37
C PRO A 83 -1.53 2.68 4.94
N VAL A 84 -0.58 2.85 4.01
CA VAL A 84 -0.74 2.42 2.60
C VAL A 84 -0.91 0.92 2.48
N GLY A 85 -0.10 0.12 3.19
CA GLY A 85 -0.19 -1.34 3.15
C GLY A 85 -1.51 -1.87 3.71
N LEU A 86 -2.02 -1.28 4.79
CA LEU A 86 -3.34 -1.61 5.32
C LEU A 86 -4.46 -1.26 4.33
N MET A 87 -4.34 -0.15 3.59
CA MET A 87 -5.30 0.19 2.53
C MET A 87 -5.21 -0.74 1.32
N ALA A 88 -4.01 -1.22 0.95
CA ALA A 88 -3.82 -2.23 -0.08
C ALA A 88 -4.47 -3.57 0.34
N ALA A 89 -4.24 -3.98 1.59
CA ALA A 89 -4.83 -5.19 2.16
C ALA A 89 -6.36 -5.09 2.22
N TYR A 90 -6.89 -3.96 2.72
CA TYR A 90 -8.33 -3.71 2.77
C TYR A 90 -8.96 -3.65 1.38
N SER A 91 -8.25 -3.11 0.37
CA SER A 91 -8.68 -3.17 -1.03
C SER A 91 -8.80 -4.61 -1.54
N GLY A 92 -7.92 -5.52 -1.11
CA GLY A 92 -8.02 -6.96 -1.39
C GLY A 92 -9.29 -7.58 -0.81
N ILE A 93 -9.59 -7.27 0.45
CA ILE A 93 -10.82 -7.71 1.12
C ILE A 93 -12.06 -7.23 0.37
N LEU A 94 -12.15 -5.93 0.08
CA LEU A 94 -13.28 -5.33 -0.64
C LEU A 94 -13.48 -5.92 -2.05
N ARG A 95 -12.39 -6.36 -2.70
CA ARG A 95 -12.42 -6.93 -4.06
C ARG A 95 -12.58 -8.46 -4.07
N GLY A 96 -12.80 -9.07 -2.91
CA GLY A 96 -13.08 -10.50 -2.77
C GLY A 96 -11.84 -11.39 -2.89
N ALA A 97 -10.71 -10.97 -2.31
CA ALA A 97 -9.56 -11.87 -2.16
C ALA A 97 -9.94 -13.10 -1.33
N SER A 98 -9.44 -14.27 -1.71
CA SER A 98 -9.65 -15.50 -0.94
C SER A 98 -8.88 -15.48 0.37
N ARG A 99 -7.66 -14.92 0.35
CA ARG A 99 -6.81 -14.67 1.51
C ARG A 99 -5.96 -13.42 1.28
N VAL A 100 -5.78 -12.64 2.34
CA VAL A 100 -4.89 -11.46 2.33
C VAL A 100 -3.88 -11.64 3.45
N PHE A 101 -2.61 -11.74 3.11
CA PHE A 101 -1.50 -11.79 4.06
C PHE A 101 -0.89 -10.39 4.21
N VAL A 102 -0.54 -10.00 5.44
CA VAL A 102 0.12 -8.71 5.70
C VAL A 102 1.39 -8.94 6.50
N VAL A 103 2.53 -8.53 5.95
CA VAL A 103 3.87 -8.77 6.50
C VAL A 103 4.40 -7.51 7.17
N ASP A 104 4.77 -7.57 8.44
CA ASP A 104 5.40 -6.46 9.18
C ASP A 104 6.13 -7.01 10.43
N THR A 105 6.76 -6.14 11.22
CA THR A 105 7.33 -6.45 12.53
C THR A 105 6.56 -5.83 13.69
N VAL A 106 5.77 -4.77 13.44
CA VAL A 106 5.13 -3.99 14.50
C VAL A 106 3.83 -4.69 14.93
N PRO A 107 3.74 -5.22 16.17
CA PRO A 107 2.58 -6.00 16.61
C PRO A 107 1.25 -5.26 16.49
N GLU A 108 1.23 -3.96 16.78
CA GLU A 108 0.03 -3.13 16.73
C GLU A 108 -0.49 -2.98 15.29
N ARG A 109 0.43 -2.89 14.31
CA ARG A 109 0.08 -2.82 12.89
C ARG A 109 -0.44 -4.17 12.37
N LEU A 110 0.19 -5.26 12.77
CA LEU A 110 -0.28 -6.61 12.47
C LEU A 110 -1.66 -6.89 13.07
N LYS A 111 -1.92 -6.42 14.30
CA LYS A 111 -3.24 -6.49 14.93
C LYS A 111 -4.29 -5.65 14.19
N ALA A 112 -3.91 -4.52 13.61
CA ALA A 112 -4.80 -3.74 12.74
C ALA A 112 -5.16 -4.49 11.46
N ALA A 113 -4.19 -5.17 10.84
CA ALA A 113 -4.43 -6.05 9.68
C ALA A 113 -5.38 -7.21 10.03
N GLU A 114 -5.20 -7.83 11.19
CA GLU A 114 -6.10 -8.90 11.66
C GLU A 114 -7.55 -8.41 11.81
N LYS A 115 -7.76 -7.22 12.37
CA LYS A 115 -9.10 -6.62 12.54
C LYS A 115 -9.86 -6.39 11.24
N ILE A 116 -9.15 -6.18 10.12
CA ILE A 116 -9.76 -6.03 8.78
C ILE A 116 -9.92 -7.38 8.05
N GLY A 117 -9.65 -8.50 8.72
CA GLY A 117 -9.82 -9.86 8.18
C GLY A 117 -8.59 -10.40 7.44
N CYS A 118 -7.42 -9.78 7.61
CA CYS A 118 -6.18 -10.27 7.01
C CYS A 118 -5.43 -11.24 7.94
N ILE A 119 -4.49 -12.01 7.36
CA ILE A 119 -3.61 -12.94 8.06
C ILE A 119 -2.28 -12.22 8.34
N PRO A 120 -1.96 -11.86 9.60
CA PRO A 120 -0.70 -11.19 9.92
C PRO A 120 0.49 -12.15 9.87
N ILE A 121 1.60 -11.68 9.30
CA ILE A 121 2.88 -12.40 9.20
C ILE A 121 3.96 -11.57 9.89
N ASP A 122 4.50 -12.10 10.99
CA ASP A 122 5.58 -11.48 11.75
C ASP A 122 6.93 -12.09 11.31
N PHE A 123 7.68 -11.36 10.50
CA PHE A 123 8.93 -11.85 9.94
C PHE A 123 10.11 -11.84 10.91
N ARG A 124 9.92 -11.40 12.16
CA ARG A 124 10.91 -11.59 13.23
C ARG A 124 10.94 -13.03 13.74
N LYS A 125 9.84 -13.78 13.54
CA LYS A 125 9.70 -15.16 14.02
C LYS A 125 10.36 -16.17 13.08
N SER A 126 10.20 -15.98 11.78
CA SER A 126 10.82 -16.77 10.73
C SER A 126 10.67 -16.07 9.38
N ASP A 127 11.22 -16.65 8.32
CA ASP A 127 11.08 -16.12 6.96
C ASP A 127 9.59 -15.94 6.57
N PRO A 128 9.18 -14.77 6.04
CA PRO A 128 7.78 -14.49 5.73
C PRO A 128 7.28 -15.29 4.52
N VAL A 129 8.14 -15.62 3.56
CA VAL A 129 7.77 -16.43 2.38
C VAL A 129 7.38 -17.82 2.83
N GLU A 130 8.19 -18.45 3.69
CA GLU A 130 7.87 -19.77 4.26
C GLU A 130 6.58 -19.76 5.08
N GLN A 131 6.36 -18.73 5.91
CA GLN A 131 5.13 -18.58 6.70
C GLN A 131 3.91 -18.50 5.78
N ILE A 132 3.96 -17.67 4.74
CA ILE A 132 2.86 -17.51 3.79
C ILE A 132 2.61 -18.80 3.03
N ILE A 133 3.64 -19.44 2.46
CA ILE A 133 3.50 -20.68 1.70
C ILE A 133 2.86 -21.78 2.54
N LYS A 134 3.30 -21.91 3.80
CA LYS A 134 2.75 -22.90 4.73
C LYS A 134 1.27 -22.69 5.01
N VAL A 135 0.83 -21.44 5.22
CA VAL A 135 -0.58 -21.13 5.54
C VAL A 135 -1.45 -21.13 4.28
N ASN A 136 -0.93 -20.66 3.16
CA ASN A 136 -1.67 -20.59 1.91
C ASN A 136 -1.81 -21.95 1.23
N GLY A 137 -0.84 -22.86 1.45
CA GLY A 137 -0.72 -24.14 0.74
C GLY A 137 0.07 -24.01 -0.58
N GLY A 138 0.85 -22.94 -0.72
CA GLY A 138 1.59 -22.58 -1.94
C GLY A 138 1.87 -21.09 -2.02
N MET A 139 2.51 -20.66 -3.10
CA MET A 139 2.70 -19.23 -3.40
C MET A 139 1.35 -18.49 -3.50
N VAL A 140 1.34 -17.19 -3.25
CA VAL A 140 0.17 -16.33 -3.48
C VAL A 140 0.02 -15.99 -4.95
N ASP A 141 -1.17 -15.56 -5.35
CA ASP A 141 -1.46 -15.21 -6.74
C ASP A 141 -0.92 -13.82 -7.10
N ARG A 142 -0.92 -12.91 -6.11
CA ARG A 142 -0.50 -11.51 -6.25
C ARG A 142 0.29 -11.06 -5.04
N ALA A 143 1.13 -10.05 -5.21
CA ALA A 143 1.74 -9.39 -4.08
C ALA A 143 1.98 -7.90 -4.33
N VAL A 144 2.10 -7.13 -3.26
CA VAL A 144 2.26 -5.67 -3.27
C VAL A 144 3.39 -5.27 -2.31
N ASP A 145 4.34 -4.47 -2.79
CA ASP A 145 5.30 -3.73 -1.94
C ASP A 145 4.64 -2.45 -1.43
N ALA A 146 4.51 -2.32 -0.12
CA ALA A 146 4.10 -1.09 0.56
C ALA A 146 5.11 -0.69 1.66
N VAL A 147 6.38 -1.08 1.52
CA VAL A 147 7.52 -0.69 2.38
C VAL A 147 8.43 0.30 1.67
N GLY A 148 8.85 -0.01 0.44
CA GLY A 148 9.81 0.80 -0.31
C GLY A 148 11.27 0.66 0.19
N TYR A 149 12.08 1.69 -0.08
CA TYR A 149 13.54 1.58 -0.03
C TYR A 149 14.13 1.40 1.39
N GLN A 150 13.39 1.73 2.45
CA GLN A 150 13.83 1.60 3.84
C GLN A 150 13.52 0.21 4.44
N ALA A 151 13.40 -0.80 3.58
CA ALA A 151 13.16 -2.17 4.01
C ALA A 151 14.31 -2.70 4.87
N VAL A 152 13.99 -3.59 5.81
CA VAL A 152 14.96 -4.23 6.72
C VAL A 152 14.68 -5.73 6.78
N ASP A 153 15.69 -6.51 7.18
CA ASP A 153 15.48 -7.90 7.54
C ASP A 153 15.00 -8.04 8.99
N SER A 154 14.87 -9.28 9.46
CA SER A 154 14.46 -9.60 10.83
C SER A 154 15.35 -9.01 11.92
N SER A 155 16.60 -8.61 11.61
CA SER A 155 17.48 -7.94 12.57
C SER A 155 17.13 -6.47 12.79
N GLY A 156 16.44 -5.84 11.82
CA GLY A 156 16.08 -4.42 11.86
C GLY A 156 17.28 -3.44 11.87
N SER A 157 18.52 -3.95 11.71
CA SER A 157 19.73 -3.19 12.03
C SER A 157 20.28 -2.36 10.86
N LYS A 158 19.95 -2.74 9.62
CA LYS A 158 20.42 -2.07 8.40
C LYS A 158 19.35 -2.12 7.32
N GLU A 159 19.22 -1.02 6.58
CA GLU A 159 18.41 -0.97 5.37
C GLU A 159 18.93 -1.98 4.33
N LYS A 160 18.02 -2.76 3.78
CA LYS A 160 18.22 -3.74 2.71
C LYS A 160 17.16 -3.49 1.63
N PRO A 161 17.35 -2.49 0.76
CA PRO A 161 16.29 -2.00 -0.15
C PRO A 161 15.65 -3.06 -1.04
N ASN A 162 16.40 -4.12 -1.40
CA ASN A 162 15.92 -5.15 -2.33
C ASN A 162 15.18 -6.31 -1.65
N ILE A 163 15.23 -6.43 -0.32
CA ILE A 163 14.75 -7.65 0.37
C ILE A 163 13.27 -7.92 0.12
N VAL A 164 12.44 -6.87 0.07
CA VAL A 164 11.01 -7.01 -0.20
C VAL A 164 10.78 -7.43 -1.64
N LEU A 165 11.52 -6.89 -2.61
CA LEU A 165 11.42 -7.30 -4.01
C LEU A 165 11.79 -8.78 -4.19
N ASP A 166 12.87 -9.23 -3.55
CA ASP A 166 13.29 -10.64 -3.59
C ASP A 166 12.20 -11.55 -2.99
N GLN A 167 11.63 -11.15 -1.84
CA GLN A 167 10.56 -11.90 -1.18
C GLN A 167 9.26 -11.91 -1.98
N LEU A 168 8.92 -10.81 -2.67
CA LEU A 168 7.77 -10.74 -3.58
C LEU A 168 7.91 -11.74 -4.73
N ILE A 169 9.10 -11.85 -5.32
CA ILE A 169 9.40 -12.83 -6.38
C ILE A 169 9.28 -14.25 -5.84
N MET A 170 9.78 -14.51 -4.63
CA MET A 170 9.78 -15.85 -4.03
C MET A 170 8.40 -16.30 -3.53
N VAL A 171 7.51 -15.37 -3.16
CA VAL A 171 6.19 -15.71 -2.60
C VAL A 171 5.07 -15.70 -3.63
N THR A 172 5.27 -15.08 -4.79
CA THR A 172 4.23 -14.91 -5.82
C THR A 172 4.39 -15.94 -6.92
N ARG A 173 3.31 -16.61 -7.31
CA ARG A 173 3.34 -17.56 -8.41
C ARG A 173 3.65 -16.85 -9.73
N TRP A 174 4.41 -17.51 -10.59
CA TRP A 174 4.59 -17.07 -11.96
C TRP A 174 3.25 -17.13 -12.69
N ALA A 175 2.89 -16.05 -13.39
CA ALA A 175 1.74 -16.06 -14.29
C ALA A 175 2.08 -16.93 -15.51
N LEU A 176 2.00 -18.25 -15.35
CA LEU A 176 2.01 -19.20 -16.45
C LEU A 176 0.57 -19.56 -16.78
N SER A 177 0.13 -19.07 -17.96
CA SER A 177 -1.11 -19.35 -18.71
C SER A 177 -2.44 -19.15 -17.98
#